data_AF-A0A1D2A646-F1
#
_entry.id   AF-A0A1D2A646-F1
#
_cell.length_a   1.000
_cell.length_b   1.000
_cell.length_c   1.000
_cell.angle_alpha   90.00
_cell.angle_beta   90.00
_cell.angle_gamma   90.00
#
_symmetry.space_group_name_H-M   'P 1'
#
loop_
_entity.id
_entity.type
_entity.pdbx_description
1 polymer ?
#
loop_
_entity_poly.entity_id
_entity_poly.type
_entity_poly.pdbx_seq_one_letter_code
_entity_poly.pdbx_strand_id
1 'polypeptide(L)'
;RLCGLVGHARGAQARRLATGAGPDLGLGATLQRAVAFGPSEVAAFVRLTGDTNPIHQSLPAAQAAGFERCLVPGIMAASLFPALIGSAVPGALYLTQTLKFRAPVQVRAGGWRLGEVTHSTLEAVRTERDVPESQSDQ
;
A
#
# COMPACT_ATOMS: atom_id res chain seq x y z
N ARG A 1 27.74 -14.52 -35.46
CA ARG A 1 28.63 -13.40 -35.88
C ARG A 1 27.86 -12.12 -35.55
N LEU A 2 28.19 -11.19 -34.65
CA LEU A 2 29.27 -10.85 -33.70
C LEU A 2 28.54 -10.24 -32.47
N CYS A 3 28.91 -10.52 -31.20
CA CYS A 3 29.83 -9.75 -30.34
C CYS A 3 29.34 -8.32 -30.03
N GLY A 4 29.20 -7.76 -28.82
CA GLY A 4 29.43 -8.11 -27.40
C GLY A 4 28.88 -6.90 -26.58
N LEU A 5 28.45 -7.03 -25.32
CA LEU A 5 29.27 -6.70 -24.15
C LEU A 5 28.50 -7.08 -22.87
N VAL A 6 29.20 -7.81 -22.01
CA VAL A 6 28.83 -8.07 -20.61
C VAL A 6 29.11 -6.80 -19.81
N GLY A 7 28.14 -6.35 -19.01
CA GLY A 7 28.30 -5.33 -17.99
C GLY A 7 27.64 -5.77 -16.70
N HIS A 8 28.38 -6.45 -15.84
CA HIS A 8 28.00 -6.61 -14.43
C HIS A 8 28.17 -5.26 -13.73
N ALA A 9 27.09 -4.69 -13.21
CA ALA A 9 27.13 -3.60 -12.25
C ALA A 9 26.47 -4.05 -10.95
N ARG A 10 27.27 -4.72 -10.09
CA ARG A 10 27.07 -4.64 -8.65
C ARG A 10 27.50 -3.24 -8.22
N GLY A 11 26.55 -2.46 -7.72
CA GLY A 11 26.81 -1.15 -7.17
C GLY A 11 25.49 -0.52 -6.81
N ALA A 12 25.24 -0.38 -5.51
CA ALA A 12 24.09 0.35 -4.98
C ALA A 12 24.09 1.76 -5.57
N GLN A 13 23.26 1.98 -6.60
CA GLN A 13 22.94 3.33 -7.01
C GLN A 13 21.85 3.82 -6.07
N ALA A 14 22.29 4.47 -5.00
CA ALA A 14 21.45 5.41 -4.26
C ALA A 14 20.93 6.43 -5.27
N ARG A 15 19.68 6.21 -5.71
CA ARG A 15 19.00 7.09 -6.64
C ARG A 15 18.90 8.46 -5.95
N ARG A 16 19.50 9.48 -6.57
CA ARG A 16 19.38 10.90 -6.18
C ARG A 16 17.98 11.16 -5.62
N LEU A 17 17.91 11.57 -4.35
CA LEU A 17 16.72 12.23 -3.81
C LEU A 17 16.55 13.50 -4.64
N ALA A 18 15.59 13.48 -5.56
CA ALA A 18 15.21 14.68 -6.27
C ALA A 18 14.69 15.67 -5.24
N THR A 19 15.45 16.73 -4.96
CA THR A 19 14.98 17.96 -4.30
C THR A 19 14.12 18.76 -5.29
N GLY A 20 13.15 18.11 -5.91
CA GLY A 20 12.13 18.74 -6.72
C GLY A 20 10.88 18.76 -5.88
N ALA A 21 10.34 19.96 -5.63
CA ALA A 21 9.02 20.13 -5.04
C ALA A 21 8.05 19.16 -5.71
N GLY A 22 7.55 18.17 -4.96
CA GLY A 22 6.43 17.37 -5.41
C GLY A 22 5.23 18.27 -5.65
N PRO A 23 4.19 17.79 -6.35
CA PRO A 23 2.96 18.54 -6.47
C PRO A 23 2.51 18.98 -5.07
N ASP A 24 2.29 20.28 -4.90
CA ASP A 24 1.71 20.82 -3.67
C ASP A 24 0.30 20.25 -3.60
N LEU A 25 0.14 19.16 -2.86
CA LEU A 25 -1.16 18.54 -2.64
C LEU A 25 -1.94 19.51 -1.76
N GLY A 26 -2.73 20.36 -2.40
CA GLY A 26 -3.65 21.25 -1.72
C GLY A 26 -4.56 20.46 -0.76
N LEU A 27 -5.04 21.12 0.29
CA LEU A 27 -6.01 20.53 1.20
C LEU A 27 -7.20 19.97 0.41
N GLY A 28 -7.63 18.76 0.76
CA GLY A 28 -8.68 18.03 0.03
C GLY A 28 -8.19 17.25 -1.21
N ALA A 29 -6.88 17.21 -1.48
CA ALA A 29 -6.35 16.35 -2.54
C ALA A 29 -6.70 14.88 -2.29
N THR A 30 -7.15 14.21 -3.36
CA THR A 30 -7.48 12.79 -3.35
C THR A 30 -6.39 12.01 -4.07
N LEU A 31 -5.84 11.00 -3.40
CA LEU A 31 -4.93 10.03 -4.02
C LEU A 31 -5.66 8.70 -4.21
N GLN A 32 -5.47 8.08 -5.38
CA GLN A 32 -6.04 6.78 -5.70
C GLN A 32 -4.99 5.88 -6.31
N ARG A 33 -5.06 4.58 -5.98
CA ARG A 33 -4.27 3.55 -6.63
C ARG A 33 -5.10 2.31 -6.86
N ALA A 34 -4.94 1.75 -8.05
CA ALA A 34 -5.56 0.51 -8.45
C ALA A 34 -4.59 -0.67 -8.30
N VAL A 35 -4.94 -1.68 -7.50
CA VAL A 35 -4.14 -2.91 -7.35
C VAL A 35 -5.06 -4.13 -7.32
N ALA A 36 -4.65 -5.18 -8.02
CA ALA A 36 -5.23 -6.51 -7.92
C ALA A 36 -4.25 -7.44 -7.19
N PHE A 37 -4.77 -8.31 -6.33
CA PHE A 37 -3.96 -9.25 -5.55
C PHE A 37 -4.21 -10.67 -6.05
N GLY A 38 -3.16 -11.27 -6.61
CA GLY A 38 -3.15 -12.66 -7.01
C GLY A 38 -2.68 -13.59 -5.90
N PRO A 39 -2.77 -14.92 -6.13
CA PRO A 39 -2.31 -15.91 -5.16
C PRO A 39 -0.82 -15.77 -4.82
N SER A 40 0.02 -15.37 -5.78
CA SER A 40 1.45 -15.18 -5.59
C SER A 40 1.77 -14.03 -4.63
N GLU A 41 1.11 -12.89 -4.80
CA GLU A 41 1.33 -11.71 -3.94
C GLU A 41 0.80 -11.97 -2.54
N VAL A 42 -0.37 -12.60 -2.43
CA VAL A 42 -0.95 -12.98 -1.13
C VAL A 42 -0.06 -14.00 -0.42
N ALA A 43 0.46 -14.99 -1.14
CA ALA A 43 1.39 -15.96 -0.56
C ALA A 43 2.70 -15.32 -0.12
N ALA A 44 3.23 -14.37 -0.89
CA ALA A 44 4.41 -13.61 -0.49
C ALA A 44 4.16 -12.78 0.77
N PHE A 45 3.00 -12.12 0.86
CA PHE A 45 2.63 -11.33 2.02
C PHE A 45 2.46 -12.20 3.27
N VAL A 46 1.74 -13.32 3.18
CA VAL A 46 1.57 -14.29 4.28
C VAL A 46 2.92 -14.82 4.76
N ARG A 47 3.84 -15.15 3.84
CA ARG A 47 5.20 -15.59 4.22
C ARG A 47 5.97 -14.49 4.95
N LEU A 48 5.80 -13.23 4.55
CA LEU A 48 6.49 -12.09 5.15
C LEU A 48 5.94 -11.75 6.53
N THR A 49 4.62 -11.78 6.71
CA THR A 49 3.96 -11.36 7.95
C THR A 49 3.77 -12.47 8.96
N GLY A 50 3.77 -13.73 8.52
CA GLY A 50 3.42 -14.88 9.36
C GLY A 50 1.92 -15.00 9.63
N ASP A 51 1.06 -14.30 8.88
CA ASP A 51 -0.39 -14.46 8.99
C ASP A 51 -0.85 -15.79 8.37
N THR A 52 -0.81 -16.85 9.17
CA THR A 52 -1.14 -18.21 8.75
C THR A 52 -2.64 -18.51 8.76
N ASN A 53 -3.52 -17.50 8.78
CA ASN A 53 -4.96 -17.75 8.72
C ASN A 53 -5.33 -18.43 7.37
N PRO A 54 -5.90 -19.65 7.40
CA PRO A 54 -6.09 -20.44 6.19
C PRO A 54 -7.06 -19.82 5.18
N ILE A 55 -7.90 -18.86 5.57
CA ILE A 55 -8.80 -18.15 4.64
C ILE A 55 -8.06 -17.41 3.53
N HIS A 56 -6.76 -17.14 3.71
CA HIS A 56 -5.93 -16.44 2.73
C HIS A 56 -5.37 -17.35 1.63
N GLN A 57 -5.23 -18.65 1.90
CA GLN A 57 -4.48 -19.58 1.04
C GLN A 57 -5.20 -20.90 0.74
N SER A 58 -6.26 -21.22 1.49
CA SER A 58 -7.04 -22.47 1.35
C SER A 58 -8.46 -22.15 0.95
N LEU A 59 -8.84 -22.51 -0.29
CA LEU A 59 -10.20 -22.35 -0.78
C LEU A 59 -11.21 -23.12 0.08
N PRO A 60 -10.97 -24.38 0.50
CA PRO A 60 -11.87 -25.07 1.44
C PRO A 60 -12.08 -24.32 2.75
N ALA A 61 -11.03 -23.72 3.33
CA ALA A 61 -11.15 -22.96 4.57
C ALA A 61 -11.95 -21.66 4.37
N ALA A 62 -11.71 -20.95 3.25
CA ALA A 62 -12.48 -19.77 2.90
C ALA A 62 -13.97 -20.09 2.67
N GLN A 63 -14.27 -21.19 2.00
CA GLN A 63 -15.64 -21.68 1.78
C GLN A 63 -16.33 -22.09 3.09
N ALA A 64 -15.60 -22.77 3.99
CA ALA A 64 -16.11 -23.09 5.32
C ALA A 64 -16.43 -21.84 6.14
N ALA A 65 -15.73 -20.73 5.89
CA ALA A 65 -15.99 -19.42 6.47
C ALA A 65 -17.05 -18.59 5.71
N GLY A 66 -17.69 -19.14 4.68
CA GLY A 66 -18.76 -18.48 3.92
C GLY A 66 -18.29 -17.61 2.76
N PHE A 67 -17.03 -17.72 2.33
CA PHE A 67 -16.49 -16.98 1.20
C PHE A 67 -16.35 -17.84 -0.05
N GLU A 68 -16.70 -17.29 -1.22
CA GLU A 68 -16.57 -18.00 -2.50
C GLU A 68 -15.11 -18.18 -2.96
N ARG A 69 -14.20 -17.36 -2.42
CA ARG A 69 -12.78 -17.31 -2.76
C ARG A 69 -11.94 -17.05 -1.52
N CYS A 70 -10.66 -17.39 -1.60
CA CYS A 70 -9.68 -16.91 -0.62
C CYS A 70 -9.73 -15.39 -0.51
N LEU A 71 -9.42 -14.88 0.68
CA LEU A 71 -9.42 -13.45 0.96
C LEU A 71 -8.01 -12.89 1.00
N VAL A 72 -7.85 -11.65 0.58
CA VAL A 72 -6.63 -10.88 0.79
C VAL A 72 -6.57 -10.46 2.27
N PRO A 73 -5.43 -10.60 2.96
CA PRO A 73 -5.25 -10.04 4.30
C PRO A 73 -5.61 -8.56 4.31
N GLY A 74 -6.50 -8.11 5.19
CA GLY A 74 -7.00 -6.72 5.16
C GLY A 74 -5.86 -5.69 5.22
N ILE A 75 -4.85 -5.96 6.05
CA ILE A 75 -3.67 -5.10 6.19
C ILE A 75 -2.78 -5.06 4.92
N MET A 76 -2.83 -6.08 4.06
CA MET A 76 -2.12 -6.07 2.77
C MET A 76 -2.63 -4.94 1.88
N ALA A 77 -3.95 -4.71 1.85
CA ALA A 77 -4.53 -3.58 1.12
C ALA A 77 -4.07 -2.24 1.72
N ALA A 78 -4.08 -2.12 3.05
CA ALA A 78 -3.63 -0.91 3.75
C ALA A 78 -2.13 -0.62 3.55
N SER A 79 -1.30 -1.66 3.35
CA SER A 79 0.14 -1.52 3.10
C SER A 79 0.47 -0.79 1.79
N LEU A 80 -0.52 -0.52 0.95
CA LEU A 80 -0.37 0.31 -0.25
C LEU A 80 -0.33 1.82 0.07
N PHE A 81 -0.88 2.25 1.20
CA PHE A 81 -0.96 3.67 1.55
C PHE A 81 0.40 4.36 1.68
N PRO A 82 1.43 3.76 2.33
CA PRO A 82 2.75 4.37 2.39
C PRO A 82 3.36 4.58 1.01
N ALA A 83 3.19 3.60 0.10
CA ALA A 83 3.68 3.72 -1.26
C ALA A 83 2.92 4.80 -2.05
N LEU A 84 1.61 4.93 -1.83
CA LEU A 84 0.78 5.95 -2.47
C LEU A 84 1.16 7.37 -2.00
N ILE A 85 1.28 7.57 -0.68
CA ILE A 85 1.65 8.86 -0.07
C ILE A 85 3.09 9.23 -0.43
N GLY A 86 4.05 8.34 -0.17
CA GLY A 86 5.47 8.64 -0.38
C GLY A 86 5.86 8.86 -1.83
N SER A 87 5.10 8.29 -2.78
CA SER A 87 5.30 8.56 -4.22
C SER A 87 4.67 9.88 -4.67
N ALA A 88 3.60 10.34 -4.00
CA ALA A 88 2.92 11.58 -4.33
C ALA A 88 3.57 12.80 -3.65
N VAL A 89 4.09 12.63 -2.43
CA VAL A 89 4.67 13.71 -1.61
C VAL A 89 6.09 13.33 -1.18
N PRO A 90 7.12 13.78 -1.90
CA PRO A 90 8.51 13.56 -1.52
C PRO A 90 8.80 14.09 -0.11
N GLY A 91 9.44 13.27 0.72
CA GLY A 91 9.77 13.64 2.10
C GLY A 91 8.62 13.50 3.10
N ALA A 92 7.45 13.00 2.69
CA ALA A 92 6.35 12.75 3.61
C ALA A 92 6.68 11.66 4.64
N LEU A 93 6.30 11.91 5.88
CA LEU A 93 6.38 10.96 6.99
C LEU A 93 4.98 10.48 7.35
N TYR A 94 4.77 9.16 7.31
CA TYR A 94 3.50 8.54 7.66
C TYR A 94 3.43 8.28 9.17
N LEU A 95 2.69 9.14 9.88
CA LEU A 95 2.66 9.13 11.36
C LEU A 95 1.57 8.21 11.94
N THR A 96 0.32 8.40 11.52
CA THR A 96 -0.84 7.73 12.12
C THR A 96 -1.79 7.23 11.06
N GLN A 97 -2.39 6.06 11.29
CA GLN A 97 -3.41 5.50 10.44
C GLN A 97 -4.53 4.88 11.28
N THR A 98 -5.79 5.17 10.92
CA THR A 98 -6.97 4.48 11.48
C THR A 98 -7.72 3.79 10.34
N LEU A 99 -8.10 2.53 10.52
CA LEU A 99 -8.71 1.72 9.46
C LEU A 99 -10.00 1.06 9.94
N LYS A 100 -10.96 0.94 9.03
CA LYS A 100 -12.15 0.11 9.18
C LYS A 100 -12.31 -0.74 7.92
N PHE A 101 -12.12 -2.06 8.06
CA PHE A 101 -12.30 -3.01 6.95
C PHE A 101 -13.79 -3.32 6.80
N ARG A 102 -14.47 -2.62 5.88
CA ARG A 102 -15.94 -2.71 5.72
C ARG A 102 -16.39 -3.85 4.83
N ALA A 103 -15.54 -4.32 3.94
CA ALA A 103 -15.84 -5.41 3.02
C ALA A 103 -14.57 -6.24 2.78
N PRO A 104 -14.71 -7.57 2.62
CA PRO A 104 -13.58 -8.43 2.29
C PRO A 104 -13.08 -8.17 0.87
N VAL A 105 -11.77 -8.26 0.68
CA VAL A 105 -11.14 -8.23 -0.65
C VAL A 105 -10.85 -9.66 -1.06
N GLN A 106 -11.34 -10.10 -2.21
CA GLN A 106 -11.13 -11.46 -2.70
C GLN A 106 -9.84 -11.57 -3.52
N VAL A 107 -9.16 -12.71 -3.40
CA VAL A 107 -8.01 -13.04 -4.25
C VAL A 107 -8.49 -13.28 -5.68
N ARG A 108 -7.88 -12.60 -6.65
CA ARG A 108 -8.23 -12.71 -8.07
C ARG A 108 -7.22 -13.57 -8.82
N ALA A 109 -7.72 -14.43 -9.70
CA ALA A 109 -6.88 -15.16 -10.65
C ALA A 109 -6.75 -14.34 -11.94
N GLY A 110 -5.55 -13.81 -12.22
CA GLY A 110 -5.23 -13.15 -13.49
C GLY A 110 -4.50 -11.81 -13.34
N GLY A 111 -3.74 -11.45 -14.39
CA GLY A 111 -3.15 -10.12 -14.53
C GLY A 111 -4.19 -9.00 -14.65
N TRP A 112 -3.73 -7.75 -14.65
CA TRP A 112 -4.58 -6.54 -14.69
C TRP A 112 -5.68 -6.65 -15.74
N ARG A 113 -6.95 -6.69 -15.30
CA ARG A 113 -8.11 -6.45 -16.16
C ARG A 113 -8.75 -5.16 -15.68
N LEU A 114 -8.88 -4.19 -16.58
CA LEU A 114 -9.55 -2.91 -16.30
C LEU A 114 -10.94 -3.18 -15.73
N GLY A 115 -11.28 -2.53 -14.61
CA GLY A 115 -12.65 -2.47 -14.08
C GLY A 115 -12.87 -3.08 -12.69
N GLU A 116 -11.99 -3.98 -12.23
CA GLU A 116 -12.18 -4.66 -10.95
C GLU A 116 -11.03 -4.39 -9.97
N VAL A 117 -11.07 -3.19 -9.41
CA VAL A 117 -9.98 -2.60 -8.65
C VAL A 117 -10.44 -2.32 -7.23
N THR A 118 -9.64 -2.73 -6.24
CA THR A 118 -9.77 -2.19 -4.89
C THR A 118 -9.30 -0.74 -4.92
N HIS A 119 -10.24 0.19 -4.78
CA HIS A 119 -9.93 1.61 -4.69
C HIS A 119 -9.62 1.92 -3.23
N SER A 120 -8.38 2.34 -2.99
CA SER A 120 -7.99 2.93 -1.71
C SER A 120 -7.92 4.43 -1.89
N THR A 121 -8.87 5.14 -1.30
CA THR A 121 -8.94 6.60 -1.28
C THR A 121 -8.30 7.10 0.02
N LEU A 122 -7.39 8.06 -0.10
CA LEU A 122 -6.89 8.85 1.03
C LEU A 122 -7.38 10.28 0.86
N GLU A 123 -7.97 10.81 1.93
CA GLU A 123 -8.21 12.24 2.10
C GLU A 123 -7.24 12.74 3.18
N ALA A 124 -6.43 13.73 2.83
CA ALA A 124 -5.55 14.37 3.79
C ALA A 124 -6.38 15.31 4.68
N VAL A 125 -6.53 14.97 5.96
CA VAL A 125 -7.17 15.82 6.97
C VAL A 125 -6.08 16.43 7.84
N ARG A 126 -6.05 17.77 7.91
CA ARG A 126 -5.15 18.47 8.84
C ARG A 126 -5.74 18.36 10.24
N THR A 127 -5.01 17.75 11.16
CA THR A 127 -5.27 17.93 12.58
C THR A 127 -4.43 19.12 13.04
N GLU A 128 -5.07 20.24 13.35
CA GLU A 128 -4.41 21.26 14.16
C GLU A 128 -4.00 20.59 15.47
N ARG A 129 -2.70 20.60 15.78
CA ARG A 129 -2.28 20.31 17.14
C ARG A 129 -2.68 21.53 17.95
N ASP A 130 -3.61 21.36 18.88
CA ASP A 130 -3.73 22.27 20.01
C ASP A 130 -2.34 22.29 20.67
N VAL A 131 -1.58 23.34 20.41
CA VAL A 131 -0.41 23.67 21.21
C VAL A 131 -1.00 24.35 22.44
N PRO A 132 -0.97 23.73 23.63
CA PRO A 132 -1.42 24.42 24.83
C PRO A 132 -0.59 25.69 24.95
N GLU A 133 -1.29 26.82 25.03
CA GLU A 133 -0.73 28.15 25.21
C GLU A 133 0.23 28.06 26.41
N SER A 134 1.53 28.23 26.15
CA SER A 134 2.52 28.30 27.21
C SER A 134 2.11 29.47 28.09
N GLN A 135 1.63 29.17 29.31
CA GLN A 135 1.45 30.19 30.33
C GLN A 135 2.81 30.85 30.52
N SER A 136 2.94 32.06 29.98
CA SER A 136 4.04 32.95 30.25
C SER A 136 4.00 33.25 31.75
N ASP A 137 5.05 32.82 32.46
CA ASP A 137 5.35 33.25 33.82
C ASP A 137 5.13 34.77 33.93
N GLN A 138 4.20 35.16 34.80
CA GLN A 138 4.12 36.47 35.44
C GLN A 138 4.10 36.27 36.94
#